data_AF-A0A9C6THE9-F1
#
_entry.id   AF-A0A9C6THE9-F1
#
_cell.length_a   1.000
_cell.length_b   1.000
_cell.length_c   1.000
_cell.angle_alpha   90.00
_cell.angle_beta   90.00
_cell.angle_gamma   90.00
#
_symmetry.space_group_name_H-M   'P 1'
#
loop_
_entity.id
_entity.type
_entity.pdbx_description
1 polymer ?
#
loop_
_entity_poly.entity_id
_entity_poly.type
_entity_poly.pdbx_seq_one_letter_code
_entity_poly.pdbx_strand_id
1 'polypeptide(L)'
;MKEQELQAQAAMKEQELQTQRYIKEMEIKAKEREMERMAKEREREMDMQILNADTSTMSEKRRALHEIAYSEEEDIDRSSIPITRRWINRDREAGHDHLFQDYFVDEPVYNADIFRWRFRMRRHVFLRIADALSNVYPYFQQRVDATGRRGLSPLQKCTATIRMLAYGVGADAINDYVRIGESTTIECLEKFVEGVISVFEDEYLRKPKLNDVQYLLQMAEGCGFPGMLGSIDCMHWQ
;
A
#
# COMPACT_ATOMS: atom_id res chain seq x y z
N MET A 1 57.07 -7.55 33.64
CA MET A 1 56.84 -8.84 32.95
C MET A 1 55.53 -9.49 33.39
N LYS A 2 55.36 -9.92 34.65
CA LYS A 2 54.13 -10.60 35.12
C LYS A 2 52.83 -9.82 34.88
N GLU A 3 52.86 -8.50 35.01
CA GLU A 3 51.68 -7.65 34.81
C GLU A 3 51.26 -7.54 33.34
N GLN A 4 52.22 -7.52 32.41
CA GLN A 4 51.95 -7.51 30.97
C GLN A 4 51.43 -8.87 30.49
N GLU A 5 51.91 -9.98 31.07
CA GLU A 5 51.36 -11.32 30.80
C GLU A 5 49.92 -11.46 31.30
N LEU A 6 49.61 -10.90 32.48
CA LEU A 6 48.25 -10.92 33.03
C LEU A 6 47.28 -10.09 32.18
N GLN A 7 47.72 -8.92 31.69
CA GLN A 7 46.94 -8.09 30.77
C GLN A 7 46.70 -8.77 29.42
N ALA A 8 47.71 -9.45 28.86
CA ALA A 8 47.56 -10.21 27.63
C ALA A 8 46.58 -11.38 27.79
N GLN A 9 46.63 -12.10 28.92
CA GLN A 9 45.67 -13.16 29.23
C GLN A 9 44.23 -12.64 29.42
N ALA A 10 44.05 -11.47 30.03
CA ALA A 10 42.74 -10.84 30.19
C ALA A 10 42.14 -10.44 28.82
N ALA A 11 42.95 -9.83 27.94
CA ALA A 11 42.52 -9.45 26.60
C ALA A 11 42.13 -10.65 25.74
N MET A 12 42.89 -11.76 25.82
CA MET A 12 42.50 -12.99 25.11
C MET A 12 41.19 -13.58 25.62
N LYS A 13 40.98 -13.62 26.94
CA LYS A 13 39.69 -14.07 27.52
C LYS A 13 38.52 -13.18 27.12
N GLU A 14 38.75 -11.87 27.03
CA GLU A 14 37.72 -10.93 26.59
C GLU A 14 37.37 -11.13 25.10
N GLN A 15 38.38 -11.34 24.25
CA GLN A 15 38.15 -11.72 22.85
C GLN A 15 37.39 -13.05 22.75
N GLU A 16 37.77 -14.09 23.48
CA GLU A 16 37.04 -15.37 23.51
C GLU A 16 35.56 -15.19 23.91
N LEU A 17 35.30 -14.36 24.93
CA LEU A 17 33.95 -14.06 25.39
C LEU A 17 33.14 -13.30 24.32
N GLN A 18 33.76 -12.36 23.62
CA GLN A 18 33.14 -11.64 22.50
C GLN A 18 32.79 -12.59 21.35
N THR A 19 33.68 -13.50 20.99
CA THR A 19 33.44 -14.51 19.95
C THR A 19 32.30 -15.45 20.36
N GLN A 20 32.26 -15.89 21.62
CA GLN A 20 31.17 -16.73 22.14
C GLN A 20 29.82 -16.01 22.14
N ARG A 21 29.78 -14.71 22.47
CA ARG A 21 28.55 -13.90 22.39
C ARG A 21 28.05 -13.78 20.95
N TYR A 22 28.96 -13.52 20.01
CA TYR A 22 28.62 -13.41 18.59
C TYR A 22 28.07 -14.73 18.02
N ILE A 23 28.69 -15.86 18.34
CA ILE A 23 28.22 -17.19 17.91
C ILE A 23 26.81 -17.46 18.45
N LYS A 24 26.56 -17.18 19.73
CA LYS A 24 25.21 -17.34 20.34
C LYS A 24 24.17 -16.45 19.67
N GLU A 25 24.51 -15.21 19.33
CA GLU A 25 23.58 -14.30 18.65
C GLU A 25 23.21 -14.80 17.25
N MET A 26 24.18 -15.37 16.53
CA MET A 26 23.94 -16.01 15.23
C MET A 26 23.06 -17.26 15.33
N GLU A 27 23.25 -18.08 16.38
CA GLU A 27 22.39 -19.25 16.65
C GLU A 27 20.94 -18.84 16.98
N ILE A 28 20.75 -17.76 17.75
CA ILE A 28 19.42 -17.24 18.07
C ILE A 28 18.74 -16.75 16.79
N LYS A 29 19.42 -15.94 15.96
CA LYS A 29 18.89 -15.46 14.68
C LYS A 29 18.58 -16.62 13.71
N ALA A 30 19.36 -17.70 13.74
CA ALA A 30 19.08 -18.88 12.94
C ALA A 30 17.79 -19.60 13.40
N LYS A 31 17.62 -19.78 14.71
CA LYS A 31 16.41 -20.38 15.30
C LYS A 31 15.15 -19.54 15.08
N GLU A 32 15.27 -18.22 15.14
CA GLU A 32 14.16 -17.31 14.82
C GLU A 32 13.69 -17.47 13.37
N ARG A 33 14.63 -17.58 12.41
CA ARG A 33 14.31 -17.84 11.00
C ARG A 33 13.66 -19.20 10.80
N GLU A 34 14.09 -20.22 11.53
CA GLU A 34 13.52 -21.56 11.46
C GLU A 34 12.08 -21.58 12.03
N MET A 35 11.85 -20.91 13.16
CA MET A 35 10.50 -20.71 13.72
C MET A 35 9.59 -19.95 12.76
N GLU A 36 10.09 -18.90 12.09
CA GLU A 36 9.30 -18.14 11.12
C GLU A 36 8.92 -18.99 9.89
N ARG A 37 9.82 -19.87 9.44
CA ARG A 37 9.51 -20.85 8.37
C ARG A 37 8.44 -21.84 8.81
N MET A 38 8.57 -22.42 10.00
CA MET A 38 7.55 -23.33 10.54
C MET A 38 6.20 -22.63 10.74
N ALA A 39 6.20 -21.35 11.13
CA ALA A 39 4.97 -20.56 11.25
C ALA A 39 4.28 -20.36 9.89
N LYS A 40 5.04 -19.99 8.85
CA LYS A 40 4.53 -19.88 7.47
C LYS A 40 4.05 -21.22 6.92
N GLU A 41 4.70 -22.32 7.27
CA GLU A 41 4.28 -23.66 6.86
C GLU A 41 2.97 -24.08 7.52
N ARG A 42 2.80 -23.81 8.83
CA ARG A 42 1.52 -24.01 9.53
C ARG A 42 0.40 -23.12 9.00
N GLU A 43 0.71 -21.88 8.62
CA GLU A 43 -0.26 -20.97 8.00
C GLU A 43 -0.74 -21.53 6.66
N ARG A 44 0.20 -22.00 5.81
CA ARG A 44 -0.14 -22.71 4.56
C ARG A 44 -0.93 -23.99 4.79
N GLU A 45 -0.61 -24.74 5.85
CA GLU A 45 -1.33 -25.96 6.20
C GLU A 45 -2.76 -25.67 6.64
N MET A 46 -2.97 -24.59 7.42
CA MET A 46 -4.31 -24.10 7.77
C MET A 46 -5.08 -23.60 6.54
N ASP A 47 -4.44 -22.84 5.65
CA ASP A 47 -5.04 -22.40 4.39
C ASP A 47 -5.44 -23.59 3.51
N MET A 48 -4.59 -24.62 3.43
CA MET A 48 -4.89 -25.85 2.68
C MET A 48 -6.04 -26.64 3.32
N GLN A 49 -6.12 -26.69 4.66
CA GLN A 49 -7.25 -27.31 5.37
C GLN A 49 -8.56 -26.54 5.15
N ILE A 50 -8.54 -25.21 5.11
CA ILE A 50 -9.70 -24.38 4.75
C ILE A 50 -10.14 -24.66 3.32
N LEU A 51 -9.20 -24.72 2.38
CA LEU A 51 -9.47 -25.02 0.96
C LEU A 51 -10.03 -26.44 0.79
N ASN A 52 -9.55 -27.42 1.55
CA ASN A 52 -10.07 -28.79 1.54
C ASN A 52 -11.47 -28.92 2.17
N ALA A 53 -11.79 -28.12 3.19
CA ALA A 53 -13.14 -28.04 3.73
C ALA A 53 -14.12 -27.45 2.69
N ASP A 54 -13.68 -26.44 1.93
CA ASP A 54 -14.45 -25.83 0.84
C ASP A 54 -14.60 -26.76 -0.37
N THR A 55 -13.62 -27.63 -0.70
CA THR A 55 -13.78 -28.59 -1.81
C THR A 55 -14.80 -29.70 -1.55
N SER A 56 -15.17 -29.97 -0.29
CA SER A 56 -16.24 -30.92 0.06
C SER A 56 -17.62 -30.47 -0.46
N THR A 57 -17.82 -29.17 -0.65
CA THR A 57 -19.08 -28.55 -1.15
C THR A 57 -19.03 -28.17 -2.64
N MET A 58 -17.90 -28.34 -3.32
CA MET A 58 -17.67 -27.78 -4.66
C MET A 58 -17.76 -28.83 -5.79
N SER A 59 -18.50 -28.46 -6.84
CA SER A 59 -18.74 -29.24 -8.07
C SER A 59 -17.46 -29.84 -8.68
N GLU A 60 -17.54 -31.08 -9.15
CA GLU A 60 -16.45 -31.89 -9.76
C GLU A 60 -15.64 -31.13 -10.82
N LYS A 61 -16.26 -30.20 -11.57
CA LYS A 61 -15.56 -29.36 -12.56
C LYS A 61 -14.54 -28.40 -11.95
N ARG A 62 -14.76 -27.90 -10.74
CA ARG A 62 -13.79 -27.04 -10.03
C ARG A 62 -12.68 -27.85 -9.37
N ARG A 63 -12.95 -29.10 -8.97
CA ARG A 63 -11.91 -30.01 -8.45
C ARG A 63 -10.86 -30.32 -9.52
N ALA A 64 -11.29 -30.64 -10.74
CA ALA A 64 -10.36 -30.91 -11.86
C ALA A 64 -9.47 -29.69 -12.20
N LEU A 65 -10.02 -28.47 -12.14
CA LEU A 65 -9.24 -27.24 -12.36
C LEU A 65 -8.22 -26.97 -11.24
N HIS A 66 -8.57 -27.28 -9.99
CA HIS A 66 -7.66 -27.16 -8.85
C HIS A 66 -6.57 -28.23 -8.88
N GLU A 67 -6.90 -29.46 -9.28
CA GLU A 67 -5.95 -30.57 -9.40
C GLU A 67 -4.93 -30.35 -10.53
N ILE A 68 -5.34 -29.70 -11.63
CA ILE A 68 -4.44 -29.22 -12.69
C ILE A 68 -3.53 -28.10 -12.16
N ALA A 69 -4.07 -27.16 -11.36
CA ALA A 69 -3.28 -26.07 -10.79
C ALA A 69 -2.25 -26.57 -9.75
N TYR A 70 -2.55 -27.65 -9.04
CA TYR A 70 -1.71 -28.21 -7.98
C TYR A 70 -0.68 -29.25 -8.48
N SER A 71 -0.88 -29.82 -9.68
CA SER A 71 0.06 -30.78 -10.30
C SER A 71 1.20 -30.13 -11.10
N GLU A 72 1.15 -28.81 -11.36
CA GLU A 72 2.27 -28.06 -11.95
C GLU A 72 3.32 -27.59 -10.92
N GLU A 73 3.16 -27.92 -9.63
CA GLU A 73 4.11 -27.58 -8.55
C GLU A 73 4.99 -28.77 -8.09
N GLU A 74 5.31 -29.72 -8.98
CA GLU A 74 6.41 -30.65 -8.71
C GLU A 74 7.77 -29.97 -8.97
N ASP A 75 8.42 -29.59 -7.86
CA ASP A 75 9.84 -29.30 -7.64
C ASP A 75 10.75 -29.25 -8.88
N ILE A 76 10.72 -28.12 -9.59
CA ILE A 76 11.90 -27.65 -10.31
C ILE A 76 12.71 -26.82 -9.34
N ASP A 77 13.90 -27.31 -8.95
CA ASP A 77 14.97 -26.54 -8.31
C ASP A 77 15.24 -25.24 -9.09
N ARG A 78 14.48 -24.19 -8.75
CA ARG A 78 14.53 -22.88 -9.38
C ARG A 78 15.52 -21.99 -8.62
N SER A 79 16.71 -22.52 -8.38
CA SER A 79 17.86 -21.70 -8.05
C SER A 79 18.09 -20.67 -9.19
N SER A 80 17.62 -19.44 -8.95
CA SER A 80 18.02 -18.22 -9.65
C SER A 80 17.80 -18.17 -11.17
N ILE A 81 16.56 -18.32 -11.65
CA ILE A 81 16.21 -17.70 -12.94
C ILE A 81 15.94 -16.22 -12.65
N PRO A 82 16.76 -15.27 -13.12
CA PRO A 82 16.40 -13.86 -13.02
C PRO A 82 15.14 -13.66 -13.86
N ILE A 83 14.00 -13.49 -13.19
CA ILE A 83 12.78 -13.02 -13.84
C ILE A 83 13.10 -11.62 -14.32
N THR A 84 13.49 -11.50 -15.58
CA THR A 84 13.61 -10.19 -16.23
C THR A 84 12.21 -9.62 -16.26
N ARG A 85 11.94 -8.60 -15.44
CA ARG A 85 10.68 -7.87 -15.49
C ARG A 85 10.52 -7.34 -16.91
N ARG A 86 9.59 -7.92 -17.67
CA ARG A 86 9.27 -7.44 -19.01
C ARG A 86 8.67 -6.05 -18.86
N TRP A 87 9.39 -5.04 -19.34
CA TRP A 87 8.85 -3.69 -19.40
C TRP A 87 7.75 -3.66 -20.47
N ILE A 88 6.55 -3.22 -20.07
CA ILE A 88 5.39 -3.05 -20.95
C ILE A 88 5.14 -1.56 -21.10
N ASN A 89 5.16 -1.07 -22.34
CA ASN A 89 4.75 0.29 -22.65
C ASN A 89 3.22 0.39 -22.53
N ARG A 90 2.74 1.06 -21.48
CA ARG A 90 1.31 1.25 -21.20
C ARG A 90 0.72 2.53 -21.79
N ASP A 91 1.52 3.29 -22.54
CA ASP A 91 1.16 4.61 -23.05
C ASP A 91 0.64 5.57 -21.96
N ARG A 92 1.55 5.92 -21.05
CA ARG A 92 1.25 6.74 -19.87
C ARG A 92 0.75 8.15 -20.22
N GLU A 93 1.07 8.67 -21.39
CA GLU A 93 0.64 10.00 -21.84
C GLU A 93 -0.82 9.96 -22.32
N ALA A 94 -1.19 8.99 -23.15
CA ALA A 94 -2.60 8.76 -23.51
C ALA A 94 -3.48 8.49 -22.28
N GLY A 95 -2.95 7.75 -21.29
CA GLY A 95 -3.63 7.54 -20.01
C GLY A 95 -3.89 8.84 -19.23
N HIS A 96 -3.01 9.83 -19.31
CA HIS A 96 -3.22 11.15 -18.72
C HIS A 96 -4.30 11.92 -19.46
N ASP A 97 -4.22 11.96 -20.79
CA ASP A 97 -5.14 12.75 -21.62
C ASP A 97 -6.59 12.26 -21.48
N HIS A 98 -6.80 10.95 -21.51
CA HIS A 98 -8.12 10.35 -21.26
C HIS A 98 -8.65 10.68 -19.86
N LEU A 99 -7.80 10.54 -18.83
CA LEU A 99 -8.19 10.86 -17.46
C LEU A 99 -8.57 12.35 -17.32
N PHE A 100 -7.83 13.24 -17.96
CA PHE A 100 -8.06 14.68 -17.92
C PHE A 100 -9.38 15.05 -18.61
N GLN A 101 -9.64 14.49 -19.80
CA GLN A 101 -10.89 14.69 -20.54
C GLN A 101 -12.11 14.15 -19.79
N ASP A 102 -11.95 13.03 -19.09
CA ASP A 102 -13.06 12.39 -18.39
C ASP A 102 -13.55 13.18 -17.16
N TYR A 103 -12.66 13.87 -16.44
CA TYR A 103 -12.99 14.45 -15.13
C TYR A 103 -12.54 15.90 -14.87
N PHE A 104 -11.45 16.34 -15.48
CA PHE A 104 -10.71 17.53 -15.04
C PHE A 104 -10.79 18.70 -16.00
N VAL A 105 -11.17 18.47 -17.25
CA VAL A 105 -11.52 19.52 -18.20
C VAL A 105 -12.75 20.32 -17.73
N ASP A 106 -12.94 21.52 -18.29
CA ASP A 106 -14.04 22.42 -17.93
C ASP A 106 -15.41 21.78 -18.19
N GLU A 107 -15.56 21.06 -19.30
CA GLU A 107 -16.74 20.28 -19.68
C GLU A 107 -16.40 18.78 -19.69
N PRO A 108 -16.36 18.11 -18.51
CA PRO A 108 -15.94 16.72 -18.41
C PRO A 108 -17.01 15.76 -18.92
N VAL A 109 -16.58 14.60 -19.42
CA VAL A 109 -17.48 13.49 -19.82
C VAL A 109 -18.36 13.07 -18.64
N TYR A 110 -17.78 13.02 -17.44
CA TYR A 110 -18.49 12.67 -16.22
C TYR A 110 -18.78 13.91 -15.39
N ASN A 111 -20.05 14.10 -15.05
CA ASN A 111 -20.50 15.22 -14.22
C ASN A 111 -19.97 15.11 -12.76
N ALA A 112 -20.21 16.17 -11.98
CA ALA A 112 -19.73 16.27 -10.61
C ALA A 112 -20.26 15.17 -9.67
N ASP A 113 -21.47 14.68 -9.91
CA ASP A 113 -22.08 13.61 -9.10
C ASP A 113 -21.38 12.27 -9.34
N ILE A 114 -21.12 11.94 -10.60
CA ILE A 114 -20.35 10.75 -10.97
C ILE A 114 -18.91 10.87 -10.45
N PHE A 115 -18.30 12.06 -10.52
CA PHE A 115 -16.99 12.30 -9.93
C PHE A 115 -17.02 11.98 -8.42
N ARG A 116 -17.98 12.54 -7.68
CA ARG A 116 -18.11 12.31 -6.24
C ARG A 116 -18.34 10.84 -5.92
N TRP A 117 -19.14 10.13 -6.72
CA TRP A 117 -19.33 8.69 -6.56
C TRP A 117 -18.05 7.89 -6.79
N ARG A 118 -17.26 8.26 -7.81
CA ARG A 118 -16.02 7.55 -8.17
C ARG A 118 -14.82 7.80 -7.26
N PHE A 119 -14.69 9.03 -6.78
CA PHE A 119 -13.55 9.45 -5.96
C PHE A 119 -13.90 9.61 -4.48
N ARG A 120 -15.17 9.43 -4.10
CA ARG A 120 -15.71 9.63 -2.73
C ARG A 120 -15.47 11.03 -2.16
N MET A 121 -15.15 12.00 -3.03
CA MET A 121 -14.89 13.40 -2.66
C MET A 121 -15.25 14.34 -3.81
N ARG A 122 -15.40 15.63 -3.53
CA ARG A 122 -15.65 16.65 -4.55
C ARG A 122 -14.38 16.97 -5.34
N ARG A 123 -14.53 17.36 -6.63
CA ARG A 123 -13.41 17.66 -7.55
C ARG A 123 -12.40 18.66 -6.98
N HIS A 124 -12.86 19.74 -6.34
CA HIS A 124 -11.95 20.75 -5.77
C HIS A 124 -11.10 20.19 -4.62
N VAL A 125 -11.61 19.24 -3.83
CA VAL A 125 -10.85 18.59 -2.75
C VAL A 125 -9.75 17.73 -3.35
N PHE A 126 -10.10 16.94 -4.38
CA PHE A 126 -9.12 16.15 -5.13
C PHE A 126 -8.00 17.03 -5.68
N LEU A 127 -8.35 18.13 -6.35
CA LEU A 127 -7.37 19.05 -6.93
C LEU A 127 -6.49 19.71 -5.87
N ARG A 128 -7.07 20.11 -4.72
CA ARG A 128 -6.30 20.63 -3.58
C ARG A 128 -5.28 19.63 -3.07
N ILE A 129 -5.66 18.35 -2.93
CA ILE A 129 -4.75 17.30 -2.49
C ILE A 129 -3.64 17.09 -3.52
N ALA A 130 -3.99 16.93 -4.79
CA ALA A 130 -3.03 16.69 -5.86
C ALA A 130 -2.02 17.86 -5.99
N ASP A 131 -2.50 19.10 -5.96
CA ASP A 131 -1.65 20.30 -6.02
C ASP A 131 -0.73 20.41 -4.81
N ALA A 132 -1.26 20.23 -3.60
CA ALA A 132 -0.45 20.30 -2.38
C ALA A 132 0.66 19.22 -2.36
N LEU A 133 0.34 18.00 -2.79
CA LEU A 133 1.32 16.92 -2.90
C LEU A 133 2.38 17.21 -3.98
N SER A 134 1.98 17.74 -5.14
CA SER A 134 2.93 18.15 -6.19
C SER A 134 3.87 19.26 -5.75
N ASN A 135 3.40 20.19 -4.94
CA ASN A 135 4.20 21.32 -4.47
C ASN A 135 5.22 20.92 -3.40
N VAL A 136 4.84 20.01 -2.49
CA VAL A 136 5.69 19.61 -1.36
C VAL A 136 6.56 18.40 -1.67
N TYR A 137 6.03 17.44 -2.43
CA TYR A 137 6.63 16.11 -2.53
C TYR A 137 7.17 15.84 -3.95
N PRO A 138 8.50 15.73 -4.14
CA PRO A 138 9.14 15.52 -5.44
C PRO A 138 8.58 14.37 -6.26
N TYR A 139 8.12 13.31 -5.61
CA TYR A 139 7.53 12.15 -6.27
C TYR A 139 6.27 12.51 -7.07
N PHE A 140 5.45 13.44 -6.60
CA PHE A 140 4.21 13.84 -7.28
C PHE A 140 4.43 14.91 -8.36
N GLN A 141 5.65 15.43 -8.51
CA GLN A 141 5.98 16.33 -9.61
C GLN A 141 6.12 15.53 -10.90
N GLN A 142 5.47 16.00 -11.96
CA GLN A 142 5.67 15.42 -13.28
C GLN A 142 7.03 15.83 -13.81
N ARG A 143 7.93 14.86 -13.96
CA ARG A 143 9.30 15.07 -14.47
C ARG A 143 9.45 14.46 -15.85
N VAL A 144 10.40 14.96 -16.61
CA VAL A 144 10.79 14.38 -17.90
C VAL A 144 11.90 13.38 -17.64
N ASP A 145 11.77 12.18 -18.18
CA ASP A 145 12.82 11.16 -18.08
C ASP A 145 14.01 11.47 -18.99
N ALA A 146 15.11 10.72 -18.84
CA ALA A 146 16.32 10.92 -19.64
C ALA A 146 16.09 10.72 -21.16
N THR A 147 14.96 10.14 -21.55
CA THR A 147 14.56 9.95 -22.96
C THR A 147 13.67 11.07 -23.48
N GLY A 148 13.40 12.10 -22.69
CA GLY A 148 12.56 13.22 -23.07
C GLY A 148 11.05 12.98 -22.91
N ARG A 149 10.64 11.84 -22.35
CA ARG A 149 9.21 11.51 -22.18
C ARG A 149 8.68 12.02 -20.85
N ARG A 150 7.42 12.45 -20.82
CA ARG A 150 6.79 12.89 -19.57
C ARG A 150 6.56 11.68 -18.67
N GLY A 151 6.92 11.81 -17.41
CA GLY A 151 6.60 10.86 -16.35
C GLY A 151 5.09 10.85 -16.05
N LEU A 152 4.68 9.96 -15.14
CA LEU A 152 3.30 9.92 -14.67
C LEU A 152 2.89 11.25 -14.03
N SER A 153 1.73 11.75 -14.44
CA SER A 153 1.17 12.99 -13.90
C SER A 153 0.71 12.81 -12.44
N PRO A 154 0.69 13.88 -11.64
CA PRO A 154 0.13 13.84 -10.29
C PRO A 154 -1.34 13.39 -10.27
N LEU A 155 -2.12 13.78 -11.29
CA LEU A 155 -3.52 13.36 -11.43
C LEU A 155 -3.64 11.84 -11.57
N GLN A 156 -2.78 11.20 -12.37
CA GLN A 156 -2.78 9.75 -12.53
C GLN A 156 -2.39 9.05 -11.22
N LYS A 157 -1.32 9.51 -10.56
CA LYS A 157 -0.85 8.94 -9.28
C LYS A 157 -1.93 9.04 -8.20
N CYS A 158 -2.49 10.23 -8.01
CA CYS A 158 -3.56 10.46 -7.04
C CYS A 158 -4.84 9.70 -7.40
N THR A 159 -5.18 9.58 -8.68
CA THR A 159 -6.37 8.82 -9.12
C THR A 159 -6.23 7.34 -8.80
N ALA A 160 -5.07 6.74 -9.10
CA ALA A 160 -4.81 5.34 -8.79
C ALA A 160 -4.96 5.10 -7.29
N THR A 161 -4.28 5.89 -6.47
CA THR A 161 -4.31 5.77 -5.01
C THR A 161 -5.70 6.00 -4.42
N ILE A 162 -6.39 7.08 -4.80
CA ILE A 162 -7.71 7.42 -4.24
C ILE A 162 -8.73 6.36 -4.62
N ARG A 163 -8.66 5.80 -5.84
CA ARG A 163 -9.54 4.69 -6.23
C ARG A 163 -9.27 3.41 -5.46
N MET A 164 -8.00 3.09 -5.19
CA MET A 164 -7.67 1.95 -4.31
C MET A 164 -8.29 2.15 -2.93
N LEU A 165 -8.11 3.33 -2.33
CA LEU A 165 -8.63 3.65 -1.00
C LEU A 165 -10.16 3.71 -0.95
N ALA A 166 -10.79 4.25 -2.00
CA ALA A 166 -12.24 4.43 -2.07
C ALA A 166 -13.02 3.12 -2.23
N TYR A 167 -12.42 2.12 -2.89
CA TYR A 167 -13.08 0.86 -3.21
C TYR A 167 -12.48 -0.35 -2.51
N GLY A 168 -11.31 -0.23 -1.88
CA GLY A 168 -10.59 -1.35 -1.27
C GLY A 168 -10.13 -2.40 -2.29
N VAL A 169 -9.84 -1.99 -3.53
CA VAL A 169 -9.45 -2.89 -4.62
C VAL A 169 -7.94 -3.08 -4.70
N GLY A 170 -7.53 -4.22 -5.26
CA GLY A 170 -6.13 -4.52 -5.57
C GLY A 170 -5.49 -3.49 -6.51
N ALA A 171 -4.16 -3.40 -6.46
CA ALA A 171 -3.38 -2.44 -7.25
C ALA A 171 -3.39 -2.74 -8.76
N ASP A 172 -3.69 -3.97 -9.14
CA ASP A 172 -3.83 -4.46 -10.52
C ASP A 172 -5.13 -3.98 -11.17
N ALA A 173 -6.23 -3.88 -10.40
CA ALA A 173 -7.56 -3.55 -10.91
C ALA A 173 -7.67 -2.14 -11.52
N ILE A 174 -6.77 -1.22 -11.17
CA ILE A 174 -6.82 0.19 -11.61
C ILE A 174 -5.81 0.48 -12.75
N ASN A 175 -4.94 -0.49 -13.08
CA ASN A 175 -3.88 -0.35 -14.08
C ASN A 175 -4.42 -0.03 -15.48
N ASP A 176 -5.50 -0.67 -15.92
CA ASP A 176 -5.98 -0.55 -17.31
C ASP A 176 -6.48 0.85 -17.64
N TYR A 177 -7.14 1.51 -16.69
CA TYR A 177 -7.69 2.84 -16.89
C TYR A 177 -6.62 3.93 -16.73
N VAL A 178 -5.83 3.88 -15.65
CA VAL A 178 -4.85 4.94 -15.33
C VAL A 178 -3.53 4.75 -16.09
N ARG A 179 -3.33 3.55 -16.67
CA ARG A 179 -2.11 3.11 -17.39
C ARG A 179 -0.87 3.07 -16.48
N ILE A 180 -1.05 2.66 -15.22
CA ILE A 180 0.00 2.53 -14.20
C ILE A 180 0.15 1.06 -13.78
N GLY A 181 1.39 0.54 -13.83
CA GLY A 181 1.67 -0.83 -13.38
C GLY A 181 1.46 -1.01 -11.87
N GLU A 182 1.04 -2.20 -11.47
CA GLU A 182 0.74 -2.58 -10.08
C GLU A 182 1.78 -2.12 -9.07
N SER A 183 3.07 -2.41 -9.30
CA SER A 183 4.16 -2.01 -8.41
C SER A 183 4.25 -0.49 -8.21
N THR A 184 3.98 0.29 -9.26
CA THR A 184 3.98 1.75 -9.21
C THR A 184 2.73 2.27 -8.50
N THR A 185 1.59 1.58 -8.65
CA THR A 185 0.36 1.90 -7.95
C THR A 185 0.52 1.71 -6.42
N ILE A 186 1.17 0.63 -5.99
CA ILE A 186 1.52 0.39 -4.57
C ILE A 186 2.46 1.47 -4.05
N GLU A 187 3.54 1.77 -4.78
CA GLU A 187 4.47 2.85 -4.40
C GLU A 187 3.77 4.23 -4.34
N CYS A 188 2.87 4.51 -5.28
CA CYS A 188 2.06 5.73 -5.24
C CYS A 188 1.20 5.80 -3.98
N LEU A 189 0.59 4.68 -3.55
CA LEU A 189 -0.19 4.61 -2.32
C LEU A 189 0.67 4.94 -1.09
N GLU A 190 1.84 4.32 -0.96
CA GLU A 190 2.76 4.59 0.16
C GLU A 190 3.16 6.08 0.20
N LYS A 191 3.61 6.61 -0.94
CA LYS A 191 4.04 8.02 -1.03
C LYS A 191 2.90 9.01 -0.89
N PHE A 192 1.70 8.64 -1.30
CA PHE A 192 0.51 9.45 -1.09
C PHE A 192 0.17 9.55 0.38
N VAL A 193 0.18 8.43 1.12
CA VAL A 193 -0.12 8.42 2.57
C VAL A 193 0.92 9.24 3.33
N GLU A 194 2.21 9.03 3.07
CA GLU A 194 3.30 9.83 3.64
C GLU A 194 3.10 11.33 3.35
N GLY A 195 2.81 11.67 2.09
CA GLY A 195 2.61 13.06 1.67
C GLY A 195 1.37 13.70 2.28
N VAL A 196 0.25 12.98 2.37
CA VAL A 196 -1.00 13.48 2.96
C VAL A 196 -0.80 13.74 4.44
N ILE A 197 -0.15 12.83 5.17
CA ILE A 197 0.19 13.07 6.59
C ILE A 197 1.06 14.32 6.68
N SER A 198 2.18 14.37 5.96
CA SER A 198 3.09 15.52 6.03
C SER A 198 2.44 16.88 5.70
N VAL A 199 1.48 16.92 4.79
CA VAL A 199 0.84 18.17 4.34
C VAL A 199 -0.34 18.57 5.22
N PHE A 200 -1.13 17.59 5.67
CA PHE A 200 -2.43 17.83 6.29
C PHE A 200 -2.50 17.44 7.77
N GLU A 201 -1.43 16.94 8.37
CA GLU A 201 -1.39 16.51 9.78
C GLU A 201 -1.85 17.62 10.73
N ASP A 202 -1.24 18.80 10.61
CA ASP A 202 -1.53 19.94 11.50
C ASP A 202 -2.96 20.48 11.36
N GLU A 203 -3.56 20.36 10.18
CA GLU A 203 -4.89 20.89 9.91
C GLU A 203 -5.99 19.86 10.22
N TYR A 204 -5.83 18.61 9.77
CA TYR A 204 -6.89 17.61 9.72
C TYR A 204 -6.65 16.33 10.52
N LEU A 205 -5.39 15.90 10.74
CA LEU A 205 -5.10 14.65 11.46
C LEU A 205 -4.69 14.87 12.92
N ARG A 206 -4.68 16.13 13.37
CA ARG A 206 -4.45 16.48 14.77
C ARG A 206 -5.61 16.10 15.68
N LYS A 207 -5.32 16.03 16.98
CA LYS A 207 -6.37 15.91 18.01
C LYS A 207 -7.36 17.09 17.91
N PRO A 208 -8.68 16.83 17.98
CA PRO A 208 -9.69 17.90 17.97
C PRO A 208 -9.45 18.88 19.13
N LYS A 209 -9.50 20.18 18.83
CA LYS A 209 -9.52 21.26 19.82
C LYS A 209 -10.95 21.43 20.32
N LEU A 210 -11.10 22.12 21.44
CA LEU A 210 -12.41 22.36 22.05
C LEU A 210 -13.40 23.02 21.07
N ASN A 211 -12.92 23.94 20.21
CA ASN A 211 -13.73 24.57 19.17
C ASN A 211 -14.20 23.59 18.10
N ASP A 212 -13.34 22.65 17.67
CA ASP A 212 -13.71 21.63 16.69
C ASP A 212 -14.80 20.71 17.26
N VAL A 213 -14.64 20.34 18.55
CA VAL A 213 -15.61 19.52 19.28
C VAL A 213 -16.96 20.23 19.38
N GLN A 214 -16.98 21.51 19.76
CA GLN A 214 -18.21 22.30 19.83
C GLN A 214 -18.87 22.43 18.47
N TYR A 215 -18.10 22.71 17.43
CA TYR A 215 -18.61 22.81 16.06
C TYR A 215 -19.23 21.49 15.59
N LEU A 216 -18.56 20.36 15.83
CA LEU A 216 -19.08 19.03 15.48
C LEU A 216 -20.36 18.68 16.25
N LEU A 217 -20.44 19.04 17.54
CA LEU A 217 -21.65 18.83 18.35
C LEU A 217 -22.82 19.68 17.85
N GLN A 218 -22.59 20.94 17.49
CA GLN A 218 -23.62 21.81 16.90
C GLN A 218 -24.13 21.26 15.56
N MET A 219 -23.23 20.77 14.70
CA MET A 219 -23.61 20.09 13.46
C MET A 219 -24.44 18.84 13.74
N ALA A 220 -24.02 18.00 14.69
CA ALA A 220 -24.73 16.78 15.04
C ALA A 220 -26.14 17.08 15.59
N GLU A 221 -26.27 18.09 16.45
CA GLU A 221 -27.55 18.56 16.97
C GLU A 221 -28.47 19.08 15.86
N GLY A 222 -27.95 19.85 14.91
CA GLY A 222 -28.70 20.30 13.73
C GLY A 222 -29.17 19.14 12.84
N CYS A 223 -28.49 18.00 12.87
CA CYS A 223 -28.88 16.76 12.20
C CYS A 223 -29.77 15.84 13.08
N GLY A 224 -30.15 16.25 14.29
CA GLY A 224 -31.02 15.46 15.18
C GLY A 224 -30.30 14.50 16.14
N PHE A 225 -28.97 14.60 16.28
CA PHE A 225 -28.14 13.73 17.12
C PHE A 225 -27.43 14.53 18.23
N PRO A 226 -28.17 15.05 19.23
CA PRO A 226 -27.58 15.85 20.31
C PRO A 226 -26.59 15.03 21.14
N GLY A 227 -25.42 15.61 21.42
CA GLY A 227 -24.36 14.95 22.20
C GLY A 227 -23.49 13.95 21.42
N MET A 228 -23.76 13.73 20.13
CA MET A 228 -22.98 12.80 19.30
C MET A 228 -21.75 13.47 18.71
N LEU A 229 -20.57 13.04 19.13
CA LEU A 229 -19.30 13.48 18.55
C LEU A 229 -18.87 12.52 17.44
N GLY A 230 -19.44 12.73 16.26
CA GLY A 230 -19.16 11.93 15.07
C GLY A 230 -20.18 10.82 14.81
N SER A 231 -20.63 10.76 13.57
CA SER A 231 -21.24 9.59 12.95
C SER A 231 -20.58 9.42 11.60
N ILE A 232 -19.95 8.27 11.38
CA ILE A 232 -19.40 7.89 10.06
C ILE A 232 -20.51 7.41 9.12
N ASP A 233 -21.74 7.18 9.61
CA ASP A 233 -22.77 6.43 8.87
C ASP A 233 -24.15 7.13 8.75
N CYS A 234 -24.20 8.46 8.83
CA CYS A 234 -25.45 9.22 8.67
C CYS A 234 -25.57 9.96 7.32
N MET A 235 -24.88 9.53 6.27
CA MET A 235 -25.09 10.08 4.92
C MET A 235 -26.29 9.47 4.16
N HIS A 236 -27.01 8.51 4.75
CA HIS A 236 -28.27 7.99 4.22
C HIS A 236 -29.41 8.25 5.21
N TRP A 237 -30.09 9.38 5.05
CA TRP A 237 -31.46 9.54 5.53
C TRP A 237 -32.31 10.10 4.38
N GLN A 238 -33.43 9.45 4.12
CA GLN A 238 -34.58 10.01 3.41
C GLN A 238 -35.55 10.59 4.43
#